data_AF-A0A1N6DEE8-F1
#
_entry.id   AF-A0A1N6DEE8-F1
#
_cell.length_a   1.000
_cell.length_b   1.000
_cell.length_c   1.000
_cell.angle_alpha   90.00
_cell.angle_beta   90.00
_cell.angle_gamma   90.00
#
_symmetry.space_group_name_H-M   'P 1'
#
loop_
_entity.id
_entity.type
_entity.pdbx_description
1 polymer ?
#
loop_
_entity_poly.entity_id
_entity_poly.type
_entity_poly.pdbx_seq_one_letter_code
_entity_poly.pdbx_strand_id
1 'polypeptide(L)' 'MGKLFIMLGLFLLAIGILLQWAPQLLSWFGRLPGDIDIQTEHTRIFIPITSMIVVSIVLSLILNIFLRR' A
#
# COMPACT_ATOMS: atom_id res chain seq x y z
N MET A 1 26.22 -1.94 1.59
CA MET A 1 25.39 -2.95 0.91
C MET A 1 24.71 -3.93 1.86
N GLY A 2 25.43 -4.68 2.71
CA GLY A 2 24.82 -5.65 3.62
C GLY A 2 23.72 -5.10 4.54
N LYS A 3 23.91 -3.91 5.13
CA LYS A 3 22.88 -3.23 5.94
C LYS A 3 21.57 -2.97 5.17
N LEU A 4 21.67 -2.67 3.88
CA LEU A 4 20.52 -2.37 3.04
C LEU A 4 19.70 -3.64 2.78
N PHE A 5 20.36 -4.78 2.53
CA PHE A 5 19.70 -6.09 2.42
C PHE A 5 19.04 -6.53 3.74
N ILE A 6 19.71 -6.31 4.88
CA ILE A 6 19.14 -6.61 6.20
C ILE A 6 17.86 -5.78 6.43
N MET A 7 17.90 -4.48 6.11
CA MET A 7 16.76 -3.59 6.26
C MET A 7 15.59 -3.96 5.34
N LEU A 8 15.88 -4.32 4.08
CA LEU A 8 14.89 -4.81 3.12
C LEU A 8 14.25 -6.12 3.57
N GLY A 9 15.05 -7.07 4.09
CA GLY A 9 14.55 -8.33 4.62
C GLY A 9 13.62 -8.12 5.82
N LEU A 10 14.00 -7.23 6.75
CA LEU A 10 13.16 -6.89 7.90
C LEU A 10 11.85 -6.22 7.47
N PHE A 11 11.92 -5.33 6.48
CA PHE A 11 10.74 -4.65 5.91
C PHE A 11 9.76 -5.65 5.28
N LEU A 12 10.27 -6.59 4.46
CA LEU A 12 9.46 -7.65 3.86
C LEU A 12 8.85 -8.58 4.91
N LEU A 13 9.60 -8.94 5.96
CA LEU A 13 9.09 -9.73 7.07
C LEU A 13 7.92 -9.03 7.77
N ALA A 14 8.08 -7.74 8.09
CA ALA A 14 7.04 -6.93 8.73
C ALA A 14 5.78 -6.87 7.87
N ILE A 15 5.92 -6.65 6.55
CA ILE A 15 4.79 -6.70 5.61
C ILE A 15 4.12 -8.08 5.63
N GLY A 16 4.90 -9.16 5.56
CA GLY A 16 4.37 -10.53 5.58
C GLY A 16 3.54 -10.83 6.83
N ILE A 17 4.01 -10.41 8.00
CA ILE A 17 3.27 -10.57 9.27
C ILE A 17 1.98 -9.74 9.25
N LEU A 18 2.05 -8.47 8.82
CA LEU A 18 0.89 -7.59 8.71
C LEU A 18 -0.20 -8.19 7.79
N LEU A 19 0.20 -8.73 6.64
CA LEU A 19 -0.74 -9.35 5.69
C LEU A 19 -1.36 -10.63 6.24
N GLN A 20 -0.60 -11.44 6.97
CA GLN A 20 -1.07 -12.70 7.54
C GLN A 20 -2.06 -12.48 8.69
N TRP A 21 -1.79 -11.52 9.58
CA TRP A 21 -2.57 -11.31 10.81
C TRP A 21 -3.66 -10.25 10.68
N ALA A 22 -3.56 -9.40 9.66
CA ALA A 22 -4.56 -8.37 9.39
C ALA A 22 -4.85 -8.27 7.87
N PRO A 23 -5.39 -9.34 7.26
CA PRO A 23 -5.74 -9.33 5.84
C PRO A 23 -6.78 -8.25 5.49
N GLN A 24 -7.61 -7.84 6.46
CA GLN A 24 -8.54 -6.71 6.29
C GLN A 24 -7.84 -5.35 6.15
N LEU A 25 -6.57 -5.19 6.53
CA LEU A 25 -5.84 -3.94 6.36
C LEU A 25 -5.58 -3.59 4.89
N LEU A 26 -5.73 -4.51 3.95
CA LEU A 26 -5.67 -4.20 2.52
C LEU A 26 -7.03 -4.31 1.83
N SER A 27 -8.09 -4.72 2.53
CA SER A 27 -9.40 -4.93 1.89
C SER A 27 -10.05 -3.63 1.42
N TRP A 28 -9.70 -2.49 2.04
CA TRP A 28 -10.17 -1.16 1.65
C TRP A 28 -9.43 -0.62 0.42
N PHE A 29 -8.23 -1.12 0.13
CA PHE A 29 -7.40 -0.64 -0.96
C PHE A 29 -8.01 -1.05 -2.31
N GLY A 30 -8.40 -0.07 -3.11
CA GLY A 30 -9.12 -0.28 -4.37
C GLY A 30 -10.64 -0.32 -4.27
N ARG A 31 -11.19 -0.16 -3.07
CA ARG A 31 -12.66 -0.18 -2.83
C ARG A 31 -13.19 1.18 -2.40
N LEU A 32 -12.38 2.22 -2.50
CA LEU A 32 -12.79 3.57 -2.11
C LEU A 32 -13.68 4.18 -3.20
N PRO A 33 -14.67 5.01 -2.84
CA PRO A 33 -15.48 5.73 -3.81
C PRO A 33 -14.57 6.58 -4.69
N GLY A 34 -14.63 6.36 -6.01
CA GLY A 34 -13.75 6.99 -6.99
C GLY A 34 -12.62 6.09 -7.50
N ASP A 35 -12.44 4.89 -6.94
CA ASP A 35 -11.66 3.83 -7.59
C ASP A 35 -12.50 3.21 -8.73
N ILE A 36 -11.89 3.02 -9.90
CA ILE A 36 -12.56 2.48 -11.09
C ILE A 36 -12.20 0.99 -11.19
N ASP A 37 -13.15 0.10 -10.92
CA ASP A 37 -13.02 -1.34 -11.18
C ASP A 37 -14.02 -1.72 -12.27
N ILE A 38 -13.52 -1.85 -13.51
CA ILE A 38 -14.30 -2.30 -14.66
C ILE A 38 -13.96 -3.77 -14.88
N GLN A 39 -14.92 -4.64 -14.62
CA GLN A 39 -14.81 -6.08 -14.84
C GLN A 39 -15.65 -6.47 -16.06
N THR A 40 -14.98 -7.00 -17.08
CA THR A 40 -15.57 -7.58 -18.29
C THR A 40 -15.21 -9.07 -18.34
N GLU A 41 -15.98 -9.88 -19.08
CA GLU A 41 -15.80 -11.34 -19.26
C GLU A 41 -14.35 -11.78 -19.61
N HIS A 42 -13.57 -10.93 -20.28
CA HIS A 42 -12.19 -11.22 -20.69
C HIS A 42 -11.15 -10.24 -20.15
N THR A 43 -11.56 -9.20 -19.41
CA THR A 43 -10.63 -8.13 -19.03
C THR A 43 -11.09 -7.44 -17.75
N ARG A 44 -10.17 -7.27 -16.82
CA ARG A 44 -10.36 -6.47 -15.61
C ARG A 44 -9.45 -5.26 -15.66
N ILE A 45 -10.03 -4.07 -15.68
CA ILE A 45 -9.31 -2.79 -15.62
C ILE A 45 -9.56 -2.20 -14.24
N PHE A 46 -8.49 -2.13 -13.45
CA PHE A 46 -8.53 -1.59 -12.09
C PHE A 46 -7.66 -0.34 -12.02
N ILE A 47 -8.28 0.81 -11.71
CA ILE A 47 -7.63 2.11 -11.59
C ILE A 47 -7.92 2.67 -10.18
N PRO A 48 -7.02 2.44 -9.22
CA PRO A 48 -7.19 2.86 -7.82
C PRO A 48 -6.81 4.34 -7.61
N ILE A 49 -7.51 5.27 -8.27
CA ILE A 49 -7.17 6.71 -8.21
C ILE A 49 -7.22 7.22 -6.76
N THR A 50 -8.33 6.96 -6.08
CA THR A 50 -8.60 7.51 -4.75
C THR A 50 -7.72 6.82 -3.72
N SER A 51 -7.60 5.50 -3.81
CA SER A 51 -6.68 4.74 -2.97
C SER A 51 -5.23 5.21 -3.10
N MET A 52 -4.75 5.49 -4.31
CA MET A 52 -3.38 6.00 -4.52
C MET A 52 -3.18 7.40 -3.93
N ILE A 53 -4.17 8.28 -4.03
CA ILE A 53 -4.11 9.62 -3.42
C ILE A 53 -4.01 9.51 -1.90
N VAL A 54 -4.86 8.69 -1.27
CA VAL A 54 -4.84 8.48 0.18
C VAL A 54 -3.47 7.94 0.62
N VAL A 55 -2.95 6.92 -0.07
CA VAL A 55 -1.64 6.33 0.24
C VAL A 55 -0.52 7.36 0.10
N SER A 56 -0.56 8.18 -0.96
CA SER A 56 0.42 9.25 -1.17
C SER A 56 0.40 10.27 -0.03
N ILE A 57 -0.77 10.75 0.38
CA ILE A 57 -0.91 11.71 1.48
C ILE A 57 -0.38 11.11 2.78
N VAL A 58 -0.78 9.88 3.12
CA VAL A 58 -0.34 9.18 4.34
C VAL A 58 1.18 9.02 4.34
N LEU A 59 1.76 8.54 3.24
CA LEU A 59 3.20 8.35 3.13
C LEU A 59 3.94 9.67 3.21
N SER A 60 3.47 10.72 2.55
CA SER A 60 4.03 12.07 2.64
C SER A 60 3.97 12.62 4.07
N LEU A 61 2.87 12.40 4.80
CA LEU A 61 2.74 12.84 6.19
C LEU A 61 3.73 12.12 7.11
N ILE A 62 3.83 10.79 6.97
CA ILE A 62 4.79 9.95 7.70
C ILE A 62 6.22 10.43 7.42
N LEU A 63 6.61 10.50 6.15
CA LEU A 63 7.95 10.94 5.77
C LEU A 63 8.23 12.35 6.28
N ASN A 64 7.28 13.28 6.21
CA ASN A 64 7.46 14.63 6.74
C ASN A 64 7.67 14.61 8.26
N ILE A 65 6.93 13.80 9.02
CA ILE A 65 7.10 13.71 10.48
C ILE A 65 8.43 13.05 10.87
N PHE A 66 8.89 12.03 10.13
CA PHE A 66 10.11 11.27 10.48
C PHE A 66 11.40 11.82 9.87
N LEU A 67 11.36 12.45 8.67
CA LEU A 67 12.54 13.01 8.00
C LEU A 67 12.72 14.52 8.22
N ARG A 68 11.68 15.24 8.68
CA ARG A 68 11.75 16.68 8.92
C ARG A 68 12.00 17.06 10.39
N ARG A 69 12.39 16.08 11.22
CA ARG A 69 13.16 16.28 12.45
C ARG A 69 14.63 16.11 12.15
#